data_AF-A0A7R9Q5Y0-F1
#
_entry.id   AF-A0A7R9Q5Y0-F1
#
_cell.length_a   1.000
_cell.length_b   1.000
_cell.length_c   1.000
_cell.angle_alpha   90.00
_cell.angle_beta   90.00
_cell.angle_gamma   90.00
#
_symmetry.space_group_name_H-M   'P 1'
#
loop_
_entity.id
_entity.type
_entity.pdbx_description
1 polymer ?
#
loop_
_entity_poly.entity_id
_entity_poly.type
_entity_poly.pdbx_seq_one_letter_code
_entity_poly.pdbx_strand_id
1 'polypeptide(L)'
;IECNPYITQEKLVDFCRTRGIEVVAYSPIGRGDSELLNEPTLVEMANKYNKSVAQVIMRWHIQRNITVIPKTTRKERLIENNLNSIFKNNKKE
;
A
#
# COMPACT_ATOMS: atom_id res chain seq x y z
N ILE A 1 -9.25 8.83 2.87
CA ILE A 1 -8.31 9.84 3.41
C ILE A 1 -6.94 9.66 2.76
N GLU A 2 -6.09 10.68 2.71
CA GLU A 2 -4.69 10.47 2.33
C GLU A 2 -3.98 9.63 3.39
N CYS A 3 -3.41 8.50 2.98
CA CYS A 3 -2.70 7.58 3.85
C CYS A 3 -1.60 6.87 3.06
N ASN A 4 -0.37 6.92 3.56
CA ASN A 4 0.83 6.29 2.97
C ASN A 4 1.86 6.04 4.10
N PRO A 5 3.02 5.42 3.85
CA PRO A 5 4.01 5.14 4.90
C PRO A 5 4.54 6.38 5.63
N TYR A 6 4.60 7.54 4.99
CA TYR A 6 4.97 8.81 5.65
C TYR A 6 3.79 9.48 6.38
N ILE A 7 2.56 9.21 5.97
CA ILE A 7 1.33 9.76 6.56
C ILE A 7 0.40 8.61 6.93
N THR A 8 0.71 7.92 8.04
CA THR A 8 0.05 6.65 8.38
C THR A 8 -1.37 6.81 8.92
N GLN A 9 -1.73 7.98 9.45
CA GLN A 9 -3.06 8.32 9.97
C GLN A 9 -3.55 7.43 11.14
N GLU A 10 -2.66 6.84 11.95
CA GLU A 10 -3.03 5.81 12.95
C GLU A 10 -4.23 6.22 13.84
N LYS A 11 -4.17 7.42 14.45
CA LYS A 11 -5.26 7.89 15.32
C LYS A 11 -6.62 7.98 14.61
N LEU A 12 -6.62 8.43 13.35
CA LEU A 12 -7.85 8.56 12.56
C LEU A 12 -8.34 7.19 12.07
N VAL A 13 -7.42 6.31 11.69
CA VAL A 13 -7.74 4.93 11.32
C VAL A 13 -8.39 4.20 12.49
N ASP A 14 -7.81 4.30 13.68
CA ASP A 14 -8.36 3.67 14.88
C ASP A 14 -9.72 4.26 15.27
N PHE A 15 -9.87 5.59 15.21
CA PHE A 15 -11.16 6.24 15.42
C PHE A 15 -12.24 5.73 14.46
N CYS A 16 -11.94 5.69 13.16
CA CYS A 16 -12.87 5.16 12.15
C CYS A 16 -13.21 3.69 12.43
N ARG A 17 -12.20 2.87 12.76
CA ARG A 17 -12.37 1.44 13.04
C ARG A 17 -13.29 1.20 14.24
N THR A 18 -13.11 1.93 15.34
CA THR A 18 -13.98 1.81 16.54
C THR A 18 -15.44 2.20 16.28
N ARG A 19 -15.71 2.92 15.19
CA ARG A 19 -17.05 3.34 14.78
C ARG A 19 -17.61 2.53 13.61
N GLY A 20 -16.91 1.48 13.16
CA GLY A 20 -17.32 0.69 12.00
C GLY A 20 -17.24 1.45 10.67
N ILE A 21 -16.42 2.50 10.58
CA ILE A 21 -16.21 3.28 9.37
C ILE A 21 -15.02 2.68 8.61
N GLU A 22 -15.25 2.23 7.39
CA GLU A 22 -14.19 1.70 6.52
C GLU A 22 -13.27 2.83 6.03
N VAL A 23 -11.96 2.60 6.15
CA VAL A 23 -10.96 3.56 5.68
C VAL A 23 -10.46 3.15 4.31
N VAL A 24 -10.61 4.06 3.36
CA VAL A 24 -10.01 3.94 2.02
C VAL A 24 -8.82 4.89 1.90
N ALA A 25 -7.64 4.33 1.62
CA ALA A 25 -6.41 5.06 1.37
C ALA A 25 -6.43 5.69 -0.02
N TYR A 26 -6.51 7.02 -0.03
CA TYR A 26 -6.23 7.86 -1.18
C TYR A 26 -4.72 8.10 -1.28
N SER A 27 -4.18 8.15 -2.50
CA SER A 27 -2.74 8.27 -2.77
C SER A 27 -1.87 7.29 -1.96
N PRO A 28 -2.15 5.97 -2.02
CA PRO A 28 -1.54 4.97 -1.12
C PRO A 28 -0.01 4.90 -1.22
N ILE A 29 0.56 5.33 -2.35
CA ILE A 29 1.99 5.36 -2.67
C ILE A 29 2.57 6.78 -2.70
N GLY A 30 1.98 7.73 -1.96
CA GLY A 30 2.48 9.12 -1.88
C GLY A 30 2.49 9.84 -3.23
N ARG A 31 1.50 9.57 -4.10
CA ARG A 31 1.45 10.10 -5.49
C ARG A 31 2.67 9.73 -6.36
N GLY A 32 3.40 8.68 -5.99
CA GLY A 32 4.61 8.26 -6.70
C GLY A 32 5.86 9.06 -6.31
N ASP A 33 5.87 9.60 -5.08
CA ASP A 33 7.03 10.24 -4.47
C ASP A 33 8.28 9.36 -4.60
N SER A 34 9.33 9.94 -5.17
CA SER A 34 10.59 9.24 -5.41
C SER A 34 11.31 8.88 -4.12
N GLU A 35 11.23 9.70 -3.07
CA GLU A 35 11.90 9.39 -1.80
C GLU A 35 11.25 8.15 -1.18
N LEU A 36 9.92 8.16 -1.08
CA LEU A 36 9.15 7.02 -0.59
C LEU A 36 9.40 5.74 -1.40
N LEU A 37 9.43 5.84 -2.74
CA LEU A 37 9.62 4.69 -3.60
C LEU A 37 11.06 4.15 -3.61
N ASN A 38 12.03 4.91 -3.08
CA ASN A 38 13.43 4.51 -2.97
C ASN A 38 13.88 4.30 -1.51
N GLU A 39 12.97 4.34 -0.53
CA GLU A 39 13.26 4.02 0.87
C GLU A 39 13.99 2.67 0.98
N PRO A 40 15.19 2.61 1.58
CA PRO A 40 16.03 1.41 1.56
C PRO A 40 15.29 0.16 2.06
N THR A 41 14.52 0.28 3.14
CA THR A 41 13.73 -0.81 3.71
C THR A 41 12.67 -1.32 2.74
N LEU A 42 12.00 -0.41 2.02
CA LEU A 42 10.97 -0.80 1.05
C LEU A 42 11.58 -1.45 -0.20
N VAL A 43 12.73 -0.95 -0.66
CA VAL A 43 13.49 -1.56 -1.76
C VAL A 43 14.01 -2.95 -1.38
N GLU A 44 14.52 -3.12 -0.17
CA GLU A 44 14.95 -4.43 0.34
C GLU A 44 13.79 -5.43 0.37
N MET A 45 12.63 -5.02 0.89
CA MET A 45 11.43 -5.87 0.90
C MET A 45 10.95 -6.20 -0.53
N ALA A 46 10.96 -5.21 -1.43
CA ALA A 46 10.58 -5.41 -2.83
C ALA A 46 11.47 -6.48 -3.49
N ASN A 47 12.79 -6.41 -3.26
CA ASN A 47 13.74 -7.41 -3.72
C ASN A 47 13.50 -8.79 -3.08
N LYS A 48 13.32 -8.85 -1.75
CA LYS A 48 13.07 -10.11 -1.01
C LYS A 48 11.87 -10.87 -1.58
N TYR A 49 10.79 -10.17 -1.92
CA TYR A 49 9.55 -10.79 -2.39
C TYR A 49 9.40 -10.82 -3.91
N ASN A 50 10.40 -10.33 -4.66
CA ASN A 50 10.33 -10.15 -6.11
C ASN A 50 9.05 -9.40 -6.54
N LYS A 51 8.83 -8.25 -5.91
CA LYS A 51 7.70 -7.34 -6.13
C LYS A 51 8.21 -5.93 -6.34
N SER A 52 7.35 -5.03 -6.83
CA SER A 52 7.69 -3.61 -6.84
C SER A 52 7.49 -2.97 -5.46
N VAL A 53 8.16 -1.86 -5.21
CA VAL A 53 7.95 -1.06 -3.98
C VAL A 53 6.49 -0.62 -3.84
N ALA A 54 5.84 -0.26 -4.95
CA ALA A 54 4.43 0.09 -4.95
C ALA A 54 3.54 -1.09 -4.45
N GLN A 55 3.83 -2.32 -4.89
CA GLN A 55 3.12 -3.51 -4.43
C GLN A 55 3.37 -3.80 -2.95
N VAL A 56 4.60 -3.58 -2.46
CA VAL A 56 4.92 -3.69 -1.03
C VAL A 56 4.09 -2.70 -0.20
N ILE A 57 4.01 -1.43 -0.63
CA ILE A 57 3.21 -0.41 0.06
C ILE A 57 1.72 -0.76 0.02
N MET A 58 1.20 -1.25 -1.11
CA MET A 58 -0.20 -1.70 -1.19
C MET A 58 -0.47 -2.88 -0.25
N ARG A 59 0.46 -3.84 -0.17
CA ARG A 59 0.36 -4.96 0.78
C ARG A 59 0.35 -4.49 2.23
N TRP A 60 1.18 -3.51 2.56
CA TRP A 60 1.24 -2.91 3.90
C TRP A 60 -0.10 -2.29 4.32
N HIS A 61 -0.76 -1.52 3.44
CA HIS A 61 -2.12 -1.00 3.72
C HIS A 61 -3.14 -2.11 3.96
N ILE A 62 -3.12 -3.15 3.13
CA ILE A 62 -4.06 -4.28 3.27
C ILE A 62 -3.85 -5.01 4.60
N GLN A 63 -2.61 -5.19 5.04
CA GLN A 63 -2.31 -5.79 6.36
C GLN A 63 -2.85 -4.94 7.52
N ARG A 64 -2.98 -3.62 7.33
CA ARG A 64 -3.59 -2.69 8.29
C ARG A 64 -5.12 -2.66 8.21
N ASN A 65 -5.73 -3.52 7.39
CA ASN A 65 -7.15 -3.52 7.06
C ASN A 65 -7.60 -2.15 6.53
N ILE A 66 -6.83 -1.59 5.61
CA ILE A 66 -7.13 -0.35 4.89
C ILE A 66 -7.29 -0.67 3.41
N THR A 67 -8.44 -0.33 2.86
CA THR A 67 -8.74 -0.50 1.44
C THR A 67 -7.89 0.46 0.60
N VAL A 68 -7.28 -0.01 -0.50
CA VAL A 68 -6.43 0.79 -1.39
C VAL A 68 -7.05 1.00 -2.77
N ILE A 69 -6.94 2.23 -3.29
CA ILE A 69 -7.38 2.59 -4.64
C ILE A 69 -6.23 3.27 -5.43
N PRO A 70 -5.26 2.49 -5.95
CA PRO A 70 -4.12 3.05 -6.67
C PRO A 70 -4.55 3.63 -8.02
N LYS A 71 -4.34 4.93 -8.24
CA LYS A 71 -4.60 5.59 -9.52
C LYS A 71 -3.41 5.44 -10.46
N THR A 72 -3.67 5.05 -11.70
CA THR A 72 -2.67 5.06 -12.78
C THR A 72 -3.35 5.26 -14.14
N THR A 73 -2.68 5.96 -15.04
CA THR A 73 -2.98 5.98 -16.49
C THR A 73 -2.07 5.04 -17.29
N ARG A 74 -1.05 4.51 -16.60
CA ARG A 74 -0.07 3.47 -16.93
C ARG A 74 -0.69 2.11 -17.24
N LYS A 75 -0.69 1.56 -18.47
CA LYS A 75 -1.24 0.19 -18.69
C LYS A 75 -0.39 -0.86 -17.97
N GLU A 76 0.92 -0.71 -18.02
CA GLU A 76 1.88 -1.62 -17.37
C GLU A 76 1.69 -1.57 -15.85
N ARG A 77 1.54 -0.35 -15.31
CA ARG A 77 1.25 -0.14 -13.88
C ARG A 77 -0.15 -0.60 -13.48
N LEU A 78 -1.13 -0.60 -14.37
CA LEU A 78 -2.46 -1.14 -14.09
C LEU A 78 -2.37 -2.65 -13.85
N ILE A 79 -1.58 -3.35 -14.67
CA ILE A 79 -1.31 -4.78 -14.52
C ILE A 79 -0.50 -5.04 -13.25
N GLU A 80 0.54 -4.25 -12.99
CA GLU A 80 1.36 -4.32 -11.77
C GLU A 80 0.53 -4.11 -10.49
N ASN A 81 -0.37 -3.13 -10.52
CA ASN A 81 -1.23 -2.79 -9.38
C ASN A 81 -2.40 -3.77 -9.18
N ASN A 82 -2.56 -4.76 -10.06
CA ASN A 82 -3.60 -5.77 -9.91
C ASN A 82 -3.35 -6.58 -8.63
N LEU A 83 -4.19 -6.35 -7.62
CA LEU A 83 -4.05 -6.93 -6.28
C LEU A 83 -4.07 -8.46 -6.29
N ASN A 84 -4.70 -9.12 -7.27
CA ASN A 84 -4.67 -10.58 -7.42
C ASN A 84 -3.25 -11.14 -7.55
N SER A 85 -2.31 -10.35 -8.06
CA SER A 85 -0.89 -10.71 -8.15
C SER A 85 -0.11 -10.53 -6.83
N ILE A 86 -0.68 -9.80 -5.87
CA ILE A 86 -0.14 -9.53 -4.53
C ILE A 86 -0.57 -10.64 -3.54
N PHE A 87 -1.72 -11.29 -3.77
CA PHE A 87 -2.33 -12.24 -2.83
C PHE A 87 -1.84 -13.70 -2.92
N LYS A 88 -0.84 -14.04 -3.76
CA LYS A 88 -0.29 -15.41 -3.77
C LYS A 88 0.55 -15.65 -2.52
N ASN A 89 -0.13 -16.15 -1.47
CA ASN A 89 0.34 -16.85 -0.27
C ASN A 89 1.59 -16.32 0.44
N ASN A 90 1.39 -15.87 1.69
CA ASN A 90 1.95 -16.57 2.86
C ASN A 90 1.09 -16.26 4.08
N LYS A 91 0.45 -17.32 4.62
CA LYS A 91 0.07 -17.36 6.03
C LYS A 91 1.37 -17.27 6.82
N LYS A 92 1.45 -16.33 7.77
CA LYS A 92 2.52 -16.14 8.77
C LYS A 92 3.89 -15.70 8.20
N GLU A 93 4.08 -14.40 8.02
CA GLU A 93 5.25 -13.66 8.52
C GLU A 93 4.74 -12.31 9.04
#